data_AF-A0A1G9Q4G5-F1
#
_entry.id   AF-A0A1G9Q4G5-F1
#
_cell.length_a   1.000
_cell.length_b   1.000
_cell.length_c   1.000
_cell.angle_alpha   90.00
_cell.angle_beta   90.00
_cell.angle_gamma   90.00
#
_symmetry.space_group_name_H-M   'P 1'
#
loop_
_entity.id
_entity.type
_entity.pdbx_description
1 polymer ?
#
loop_
_entity_poly.entity_id
_entity_poly.type
_entity_poly.pdbx_seq_one_letter_code
_entity_poly.pdbx_strand_id
1 'polypeptide(L)' 'MNSSLITKKLERFAVCILTLLTGFIAFAQETAPKVEVTTTTTKTEEWYANPVYIIIGAILFIVLIAVLMRGGRSASRD' A
#
# COMPACT_ATOMS: atom_id res chain seq x y z
N MET A 1 56.74 7.73 -38.21
CA MET A 1 55.46 7.00 -38.01
C MET A 1 54.32 8.02 -38.03
N ASN A 2 53.30 7.83 -38.86
CA ASN A 2 52.17 8.76 -38.92
C ASN A 2 51.25 8.56 -37.71
N SER A 3 51.56 9.25 -36.60
CA SER A 3 50.85 9.13 -35.32
C SER A 3 49.34 9.36 -35.46
N SER A 4 48.92 10.22 -36.38
CA SER A 4 47.51 10.48 -36.72
C SER A 4 46.74 9.23 -37.18
N LEU A 5 47.39 8.31 -37.89
CA LEU A 5 46.74 7.06 -38.34
C LEU A 5 46.60 6.04 -37.21
N ILE A 6 47.53 6.05 -36.26
CA ILE A 6 47.54 5.16 -35.09
C ILE A 6 46.44 5.59 -34.12
N THR A 7 46.33 6.90 -33.85
CA THR A 7 45.27 7.45 -32.98
C THR A 7 43.87 7.13 -33.52
N LYS A 8 43.62 7.32 -34.83
CA LYS A 8 42.32 7.01 -35.44
C LYS A 8 41.94 5.52 -35.39
N LYS A 9 42.92 4.62 -35.49
CA LYS A 9 42.70 3.17 -35.35
C LYS A 9 42.41 2.79 -33.91
N LEU A 10 43.12 3.41 -32.96
CA LEU A 10 42.91 3.21 -31.54
C LEU A 10 41.55 3.73 -31.07
N GLU A 11 41.10 4.88 -31.57
CA GLU A 11 39.76 5.42 -31.30
C GLU A 11 38.66 4.47 -31.78
N ARG A 12 38.75 3.99 -33.03
CA ARG A 12 37.76 3.02 -33.55
C ARG A 12 37.75 1.73 -32.75
N PHE A 13 38.91 1.25 -32.33
CA PHE A 13 39.02 0.06 -31.49
C PHE A 13 38.42 0.29 -30.10
N ALA A 14 38.69 1.44 -29.48
CA ALA A 14 38.13 1.83 -28.19
C ALA A 14 36.60 1.90 -28.25
N VAL A 15 36.02 2.48 -29.31
CA VAL A 15 34.56 2.53 -29.50
C VAL A 15 33.96 1.14 -29.67
N CYS A 16 34.62 0.22 -30.40
CA CYS A 16 34.17 -1.16 -30.51
C CYS A 16 34.15 -1.87 -29.14
N ILE A 17 35.21 -1.72 -28.34
CA ILE A 17 35.27 -2.29 -26.99
C ILE A 17 34.17 -1.70 -26.10
N LEU A 18 33.98 -0.37 -26.13
CA LEU A 18 33.01 0.31 -25.30
C LEU A 18 31.57 -0.15 -25.63
N THR A 19 31.28 -0.35 -26.92
CA THR A 19 30.00 -0.90 -27.37
C THR A 19 29.77 -2.33 -26.86
N LEU A 20 30.80 -3.19 -26.90
CA LEU A 20 30.72 -4.55 -26.37
C LEU A 20 30.48 -4.56 -24.85
N LEU A 21 31.18 -3.70 -24.10
CA LEU A 21 31.03 -3.59 -22.64
C LEU A 21 29.65 -3.06 -22.23
N THR A 22 29.08 -2.15 -23.02
CA THR A 22 27.72 -1.63 -22.79
C THR A 22 26.65 -2.73 -22.93
N GLY A 23 26.87 -3.71 -23.81
CA GLY A 23 26.00 -4.88 -23.94
C GLY A 23 25.90 -5.71 -22.65
N PHE A 24 27.00 -5.86 -21.90
CA PHE A 24 26.99 -6.56 -20.61
C PHE A 24 26.24 -5.79 -19.52
N ILE A 25 26.33 -4.45 -19.53
CA ILE A 25 25.58 -3.59 -18.58
C ILE A 25 24.08 -3.68 -18.86
N ALA A 26 23.68 -3.70 -20.14
CA ALA A 26 22.28 -3.90 -20.53
C ALA A 26 21.74 -5.26 -20.06
N PHE A 27 22.54 -6.33 -20.20
CA PHE A 27 22.15 -7.68 -19.75
C PHE A 27 22.02 -7.78 -18.23
N ALA A 28 22.82 -7.03 -17.47
CA ALA A 28 22.72 -6.97 -16.01
C ALA A 28 21.47 -6.19 -15.52
N GLN A 29 20.93 -5.28 -16.34
CA GLN A 29 19.72 -4.51 -16.02
C GLN A 29 18.41 -5.27 -16.22
N GLU A 30 18.42 -6.43 -16.87
CA GLU A 30 17.23 -7.29 -17.02
C GLU A 30 16.72 -7.79 -15.66
N THR A 31 17.60 -7.88 -14.66
CA THR A 31 17.23 -8.16 -13.26
C THR A 31 17.07 -6.84 -12.51
N ALA A 32 16.10 -6.01 -12.94
CA ALA A 32 15.67 -4.90 -12.11
C ALA A 32 15.20 -5.44 -10.74
N PRO A 33 15.58 -4.82 -9.61
CA PRO A 33 15.08 -5.23 -8.31
C PRO A 33 13.55 -5.21 -8.36
N LYS A 34 12.94 -6.39 -8.25
CA LYS A 34 11.50 -6.55 -8.23
C LYS A 34 11.03 -5.86 -6.96
N VAL A 35 10.45 -4.67 -7.08
CA VAL A 35 9.83 -3.99 -5.96
C VAL A 35 8.60 -4.80 -5.60
N GLU A 36 8.75 -5.70 -4.63
CA GLU A 36 7.63 -6.45 -4.07
C GLU A 36 6.75 -5.47 -3.28
N VAL A 37 5.74 -4.94 -3.94
CA VAL A 37 4.72 -4.11 -3.29
C VAL A 37 3.87 -5.04 -2.42
N THR A 38 4.23 -5.16 -1.15
CA THR A 38 3.40 -5.83 -0.16
C THR A 38 2.22 -4.91 0.18
N THR A 39 1.07 -5.14 -0.45
CA THR A 39 -0.18 -4.45 -0.09
C THR A 39 -0.72 -5.01 1.22
N THR A 40 -0.33 -4.39 2.33
CA THR A 40 -0.89 -4.71 3.64
C THR A 40 -2.29 -4.09 3.72
N THR A 41 -3.34 -4.90 3.60
CA THR A 41 -4.71 -4.42 3.82
C THR A 41 -5.00 -4.40 5.31
N THR A 42 -4.92 -3.22 5.93
CA THR A 42 -5.38 -3.04 7.32
C THR A 42 -6.91 -3.12 7.33
N LYS A 43 -7.46 -4.18 7.93
CA LYS A 43 -8.90 -4.29 8.18
C LYS A 43 -9.23 -3.54 9.48
N THR A 44 -9.37 -2.23 9.38
CA THR A 44 -9.98 -1.46 10.47
C THR A 44 -11.47 -1.76 10.45
N GLU A 45 -11.99 -2.39 11.50
CA GLU A 45 -13.43 -2.57 11.64
C GLU A 45 -14.09 -1.21 11.93
N GLU A 46 -14.86 -0.71 10.96
CA GLU A 46 -15.70 0.47 11.14
C GLU A 46 -16.97 0.08 11.89
N TRP A 47 -17.04 0.44 13.18
CA TRP A 47 -18.15 0.02 14.06
C TRP A 47 -19.53 0.45 13.56
N TYR A 48 -19.62 1.59 12.85
CA TYR A 48 -20.88 2.09 12.29
C TYR A 48 -21.28 1.38 10.99
N ALA A 49 -20.36 0.67 10.33
CA ALA A 49 -20.61 -0.05 9.09
C ALA A 49 -20.98 -1.52 9.32
N ASN A 50 -20.71 -2.06 10.52
CA ASN A 50 -21.04 -3.44 10.87
C ASN A 50 -22.48 -3.52 11.46
N PRO A 51 -23.40 -4.28 10.83
CA PRO A 51 -24.80 -4.34 11.24
C PRO A 51 -25.00 -4.88 12.66
N VAL A 52 -24.07 -5.67 13.18
CA VAL A 52 -24.15 -6.23 14.54
C VAL A 52 -24.13 -5.13 15.59
N TYR A 53 -23.22 -4.15 15.48
CA TYR A 53 -23.12 -3.06 16.46
C TYR A 53 -24.34 -2.13 16.40
N ILE A 54 -24.92 -1.93 15.23
CA ILE A 54 -26.15 -1.13 15.06
C ILE A 54 -27.32 -1.80 15.80
N ILE A 55 -27.48 -3.12 15.65
CA ILE A 55 -28.54 -3.88 16.32
C ILE A 55 -28.35 -3.81 17.85
N ILE A 56 -27.12 -4.00 18.34
CA ILE A 56 -26.82 -3.91 19.77
C ILE A 56 -27.14 -2.49 20.30
N GLY A 57 -26.73 -1.45 19.58
CA GLY A 57 -27.01 -0.06 19.95
C GLY A 57 -28.51 0.24 20.03
N ALA A 58 -29.31 -0.25 19.07
CA ALA A 58 -30.76 -0.09 19.07
C ALA A 58 -31.43 -0.77 20.27
N ILE A 59 -31.02 -1.99 20.60
CA ILE A 59 -31.54 -2.72 21.76
C ILE A 59 -31.23 -1.96 23.05
N LEU A 60 -29.98 -1.51 23.24
CA LEU A 60 -29.58 -0.74 24.42
C LEU A 60 -30.37 0.55 24.56
N PHE A 61 -30.62 1.25 23.45
CA PHE A 61 -31.42 2.48 23.44
C PHE A 61 -32.88 2.23 23.88
N ILE A 62 -33.51 1.18 23.38
CA ILE A 62 -34.87 0.79 23.78
C ILE A 62 -34.93 0.45 25.27
N VAL A 63 -33.94 -0.31 25.78
CA VAL A 63 -33.85 -0.63 27.21
C VAL A 63 -33.72 0.63 28.05
N LEU A 64 -32.89 1.58 27.62
CA LEU A 64 -32.69 2.84 28.31
C LEU A 64 -33.99 3.66 28.39
N ILE A 65 -34.72 3.77 27.28
CA ILE A 65 -36.04 4.40 27.26
C ILE A 65 -37.01 3.69 28.21
N ALA A 66 -37.08 2.35 28.17
CA ALA A 66 -37.98 1.58 29.01
C ALA A 66 -37.70 1.79 30.51
N VAL A 67 -36.43 1.86 30.91
CA VAL A 67 -36.02 2.13 32.30
C VAL A 67 -36.40 3.55 32.71
N LEU A 68 -36.15 4.55 31.86
CA LEU A 68 -36.53 5.94 32.13
C LEU A 68 -38.05 6.09 32.31
N MET A 69 -38.85 5.47 31.43
CA MET A 69 -40.31 5.52 31.51
C MET A 69 -40.86 4.77 32.74
N ARG A 70 -40.18 3.73 33.20
CA ARG A 70 -40.61 2.93 34.36
C ARG A 70 -40.49 3.71 35.69
N GLY A 71 -39.54 4.64 35.81
CA GLY A 71 -39.36 5.47 37.00
C GLY A 71 -40.48 6.49 37.27
N GLY A 72 -41.28 6.83 36.26
CA GLY A 72 -42.38 7.81 36.38
C GLY A 72 -43.68 7.26 36.97
N ARG A 73 -43.78 5.95 37.21
CA ARG A 73 -45.00 5.31 37.73
C ARG A 73 -44.90 5.06 39.24
N SER A 74 -44.59 6.11 40.00
CA SER A 74 -44.81 6.08 41.46
C SER A 74 -46.32 6.11 41.71
N ALA A 75 -46.77 5.16 42.54
CA ALA A 75 -48.15 4.84 42.80
C ALA A 75 -48.96 6.02 43.37
N SER A 76 -50.02 6.44 42.68
CA SER A 76 -51.19 7.00 43.37
C SER A 76 -52.09 5.82 43.73
N ARG A 77 -51.90 5.28 44.94
CA ARG A 77 -52.87 4.43 45.63
C ARG A 77 -53.67 5.35 46.54
N ASP A 78 -54.84 5.77 46.07
CA ASP A 78 -55.97 6.20 46.90
C ASP A 78 -57.17 5.33 46.54
#